data_AF-A0A101CP00-F1
#
_entry.id   AF-A0A101CP00-F1
#
_cell.length_a   1.000
_cell.length_b   1.000
_cell.length_c   1.000
_cell.angle_alpha   90.00
_cell.angle_beta   90.00
_cell.angle_gamma   90.00
#
_symmetry.space_group_name_H-M   'P 1'
#
loop_
_entity.id
_entity.type
_entity.pdbx_description
1 polymer ?
#
loop_
_entity_poly.entity_id
_entity_poly.type
_entity_poly.pdbx_seq_one_letter_code
_entity_poly.pdbx_strand_id
1 'polypeptide(L)'
;MKVVLENKGIKTDTYYIPPFVLHEGEIIVLYLYNGKHLYDAEIFLRDIFCGKIKHENVILYKKMTFVEYFKRSYFRDTFFPLTVKRYFKKNANLKSRLSKKIFEDKWKWITPETKLEKIPGTPKKLLTLYAALSKTKDIVFDLGALDDEGYEYSFKAIEEIVKQDGGSAILLHCFDNMEEYASRIITLEWYDGHPPEGNEFHFNF
;
A
#
# COMPACT_ATOMS: atom_id res chain seq x y z
N MET A 1 20.46 8.85 8.23
CA MET A 1 19.40 7.90 7.83
C MET A 1 19.85 7.21 6.55
N LYS A 2 19.64 5.90 6.39
CA LYS A 2 20.06 5.20 5.16
C LYS A 2 19.03 5.44 4.06
N VAL A 3 19.52 5.60 2.83
CA VAL A 3 18.68 5.74 1.64
C VAL A 3 18.13 4.36 1.26
N VAL A 4 16.84 4.28 0.98
CA VAL A 4 16.15 3.08 0.50
C VAL A 4 15.95 3.14 -1.01
N LEU A 5 15.47 4.29 -1.49
CA LEU A 5 15.11 4.52 -2.88
C LEU A 5 15.41 5.97 -3.25
N GLU A 6 16.01 6.16 -4.41
CA GLU A 6 16.15 7.48 -5.06
C GLU A 6 15.37 7.48 -6.37
N ASN A 7 14.45 8.42 -6.50
CA ASN A 7 13.81 8.77 -7.75
C ASN A 7 14.38 10.12 -8.24
N LYS A 8 15.04 10.12 -9.39
CA LYS A 8 15.54 11.34 -10.08
C LYS A 8 14.51 12.00 -10.98
N GLY A 9 13.29 11.45 -11.02
CA GLY A 9 12.17 11.89 -11.82
C GLY A 9 11.75 10.83 -12.84
N ILE A 10 10.49 10.42 -12.84
CA ILE A 10 9.95 9.44 -13.80
C ILE A 10 9.15 10.21 -14.84
N LYS A 11 9.57 10.16 -16.09
CA LYS A 11 8.85 10.76 -17.22
C LYS A 11 8.17 9.64 -18.00
N THR A 12 6.87 9.76 -18.20
CA THR A 12 6.10 8.92 -19.13
C THR A 12 5.66 9.77 -20.32
N ASP A 13 4.82 9.23 -21.20
CA ASP A 13 4.22 10.00 -22.30
C ASP A 13 3.10 10.93 -21.81
N THR A 14 2.51 10.66 -20.64
CA THR A 14 1.31 11.33 -20.15
C THR A 14 1.54 12.15 -18.87
N TYR A 15 2.54 11.79 -18.07
CA TYR A 15 2.80 12.44 -16.79
C TYR A 15 4.27 12.38 -16.36
N TYR A 16 4.57 13.19 -15.37
CA TYR A 16 5.85 13.25 -14.69
C TYR A 16 5.69 13.01 -13.19
N ILE A 17 6.62 12.29 -12.58
CA ILE A 17 6.73 12.18 -11.12
C ILE A 17 7.99 12.92 -10.68
N PRO A 18 7.85 13.96 -9.84
CA PRO A 18 8.97 14.74 -9.35
C PRO A 18 10.03 13.89 -8.63
N PRO A 19 11.29 14.36 -8.58
CA PRO A 19 12.36 13.65 -7.90
C PRO A 19 12.11 13.59 -6.40
N PHE A 20 12.44 12.47 -5.77
CA PHE A 20 12.39 12.32 -4.33
C PHE A 20 13.39 11.27 -3.84
N VAL A 21 13.73 11.35 -2.55
CA VAL A 21 14.54 10.36 -1.86
C VAL A 21 13.77 9.82 -0.67
N LEU A 22 13.67 8.50 -0.60
CA LEU A 22 13.04 7.76 0.50
C LEU A 22 14.13 7.25 1.44
N HIS A 23 14.01 7.61 2.72
CA HIS A 23 14.89 7.14 3.77
C HIS A 23 14.26 6.05 4.66
N GLU A 24 15.10 5.30 5.38
CA GLU A 24 14.62 4.48 6.50
C GLU A 24 13.92 5.35 7.57
N GLY A 25 12.83 4.83 8.14
CA GLY A 25 11.94 5.50 9.08
C GLY A 25 10.86 6.36 8.43
N GLU A 26 10.76 6.34 7.09
CA GLU A 26 9.98 7.31 6.33
C GLU A 26 8.85 6.69 5.51
N ILE A 27 7.74 7.43 5.38
CA ILE A 27 6.66 7.15 4.45
C ILE A 27 6.50 8.32 3.48
N ILE A 28 6.46 8.04 2.18
CA ILE A 28 6.12 9.00 1.12
C ILE A 28 4.75 8.65 0.57
N VAL A 29 3.89 9.66 0.44
CA VAL A 29 2.61 9.52 -0.25
C VAL A 29 2.78 10.02 -1.68
N LEU A 30 2.50 9.16 -2.66
CA LEU A 30 2.46 9.51 -4.07
C LEU A 30 1.00 9.69 -4.48
N TYR A 31 0.62 10.93 -4.77
CA TYR A 31 -0.71 11.26 -5.24
C TYR A 31 -0.79 11.10 -6.75
N LEU A 32 -1.67 10.20 -7.20
CA LEU A 32 -1.78 9.75 -8.59
C LEU A 32 -3.01 10.32 -9.32
N TYR A 33 -3.83 11.13 -8.65
CA TYR A 33 -5.20 11.50 -9.06
C TYR A 33 -6.14 10.30 -9.21
N ASN A 34 -7.43 10.54 -9.05
CA ASN A 34 -8.45 9.53 -9.35
C ASN A 34 -8.74 9.50 -10.87
N GLY A 35 -9.04 8.32 -11.42
CA GLY A 35 -9.47 8.18 -12.81
C GLY A 35 -9.10 6.86 -13.48
N LYS A 36 -9.41 6.71 -14.77
CA LYS A 36 -9.20 5.45 -15.52
C LYS A 36 -7.72 5.07 -15.66
N HIS A 37 -6.84 6.07 -15.66
CA HIS A 37 -5.38 5.90 -15.74
C HIS A 37 -4.76 5.44 -14.42
N LEU A 38 -5.48 5.54 -13.30
CA LEU A 38 -4.97 5.24 -11.96
C LEU A 38 -4.41 3.83 -11.89
N TYR A 39 -5.14 2.85 -12.43
CA TYR A 39 -4.72 1.45 -12.35
C TYR A 39 -3.40 1.20 -13.10
N ASP A 40 -3.26 1.76 -14.30
CA ASP A 40 -2.05 1.59 -15.11
C ASP A 40 -0.85 2.33 -14.48
N ALA A 41 -1.07 3.55 -13.98
CA ALA A 41 -0.06 4.30 -13.25
C ALA A 41 0.36 3.56 -11.97
N GLU A 42 -0.59 3.06 -11.17
CA GLU A 42 -0.32 2.31 -9.95
C GLU A 42 0.51 1.05 -10.24
N ILE A 43 0.12 0.27 -11.26
CA ILE A 43 0.87 -0.93 -11.68
C ILE A 43 2.29 -0.57 -12.09
N PHE A 44 2.44 0.43 -12.96
CA PHE A 44 3.73 0.85 -13.50
C PHE A 44 4.67 1.28 -12.37
N LEU A 45 4.19 2.15 -11.48
CA LEU A 45 4.97 2.68 -10.37
C LEU A 45 5.30 1.63 -9.32
N ARG A 46 4.33 0.80 -8.97
CA ARG A 46 4.56 -0.36 -8.11
C ARG A 46 5.68 -1.23 -8.66
N ASP A 47 5.62 -1.57 -9.95
CA ASP A 47 6.55 -2.50 -10.55
C ASP A 47 7.95 -1.91 -10.68
N ILE A 48 8.07 -0.59 -10.86
CA ILE A 48 9.34 0.15 -10.74
C ILE A 48 9.86 0.13 -9.29
N PHE A 49 9.07 0.58 -8.32
CA PHE A 49 9.52 0.71 -6.93
C PHE A 49 9.78 -0.63 -6.24
N CYS A 50 9.14 -1.71 -6.69
CA CYS A 50 9.44 -3.08 -6.25
C CYS A 50 10.59 -3.75 -7.03
N GLY A 51 11.18 -3.05 -8.00
CA GLY A 51 12.31 -3.53 -8.79
C GLY A 51 11.98 -4.66 -9.77
N LYS A 52 10.70 -4.80 -10.16
CA LYS A 52 10.30 -5.71 -11.24
C LYS A 52 10.68 -5.14 -12.61
N ILE A 53 10.53 -3.82 -12.76
CA ILE A 53 10.94 -3.06 -13.94
C ILE A 53 12.11 -2.17 -13.52
N LYS A 54 13.21 -2.18 -14.30
CA LYS A 54 14.32 -1.25 -14.10
C LYS A 54 14.00 0.06 -14.82
N HIS A 55 14.13 1.18 -14.12
CA HIS A 55 13.95 2.51 -14.69
C HIS A 55 15.25 3.31 -14.47
N GLU A 56 15.73 4.01 -15.49
CA GLU A 56 17.02 4.74 -15.45
C GLU A 56 17.12 5.78 -14.33
N ASN A 57 15.99 6.43 -14.03
CA ASN A 57 15.90 7.45 -12.99
C ASN A 57 15.54 6.91 -11.61
N VAL A 58 15.44 5.60 -11.42
CA VAL A 58 15.13 5.00 -10.10
C VAL A 58 16.25 4.09 -9.65
N ILE A 59 16.84 4.41 -8.50
CA ILE A 59 17.90 3.61 -7.86
C ILE A 59 17.31 2.97 -6.61
N LEU A 60 17.25 1.64 -6.60
CA LEU A 60 16.82 0.84 -5.46
C LEU A 60 18.04 0.37 -4.67
N TYR A 61 18.29 0.97 -3.51
CA TYR A 61 19.32 0.50 -2.58
C TYR A 61 18.83 -0.69 -1.75
N LYS A 62 17.50 -0.81 -1.59
CA LYS A 62 16.84 -1.94 -0.93
C LYS A 62 15.65 -2.43 -1.73
N LYS A 63 15.37 -3.72 -1.59
CA LYS A 63 14.19 -4.34 -2.22
C LYS A 63 12.93 -3.99 -1.44
N MET A 64 11.99 -3.33 -2.10
CA MET A 64 10.64 -3.09 -1.57
C MET A 64 9.69 -4.20 -2.03
N THR A 65 8.61 -4.42 -1.28
CA THR A 65 7.55 -5.38 -1.65
C THR A 65 6.20 -4.69 -1.71
N PHE A 66 5.46 -4.92 -2.79
CA PHE A 66 4.08 -4.45 -2.85
C PHE A 66 3.15 -5.30 -1.99
N VAL A 67 2.28 -4.64 -1.24
CA VAL A 67 1.26 -5.30 -0.43
C VAL A 67 0.01 -5.53 -1.27
N GLU A 68 -0.04 -6.70 -1.90
CA GLU A 68 -1.19 -7.13 -2.70
C GLU A 68 -2.49 -7.14 -1.91
N TYR A 69 -3.57 -6.68 -2.56
CA TYR A 69 -4.92 -6.84 -2.04
C TYR A 69 -5.29 -8.32 -1.92
N PHE A 70 -6.12 -8.64 -0.93
CA PHE A 70 -6.64 -9.99 -0.77
C PHE A 70 -7.59 -10.37 -1.92
N LYS A 71 -7.10 -11.12 -2.91
CA LYS A 71 -7.95 -11.69 -3.98
C LYS A 71 -8.64 -12.96 -3.50
N ARG A 72 -9.97 -12.89 -3.38
CA ARG A 72 -10.85 -14.02 -3.07
C ARG A 72 -10.88 -15.00 -4.24
N SER A 73 -10.96 -16.30 -3.93
CA SER A 73 -11.28 -17.33 -4.93
C SER A 73 -12.56 -18.01 -4.52
N TYR A 74 -13.69 -17.63 -5.13
CA TYR A 74 -15.02 -18.13 -4.76
C TYR A 74 -15.08 -19.66 -4.71
N PHE A 75 -14.60 -20.34 -5.76
CA PHE A 75 -14.58 -21.80 -5.79
C PHE A 75 -13.77 -22.40 -4.64
N ARG A 76 -12.54 -21.93 -4.43
CA ARG A 76 -11.67 -22.48 -3.38
C ARG A 76 -12.18 -22.15 -1.98
N ASP A 77 -12.73 -20.96 -1.77
CA ASP A 77 -13.15 -20.48 -0.46
C ASP A 77 -14.45 -21.16 0.00
N THR A 78 -15.32 -21.61 -0.92
CA THR A 78 -16.51 -22.41 -0.59
C THR A 78 -16.13 -23.78 0.00
N PHE A 79 -15.19 -24.49 -0.62
CA PHE A 79 -14.80 -25.83 -0.17
C PHE A 79 -13.67 -25.83 0.88
N PHE A 80 -12.81 -24.82 0.85
CA PHE A 80 -11.66 -24.71 1.75
C PHE A 80 -11.50 -23.27 2.26
N PRO A 81 -12.42 -22.79 3.13
CA PRO A 81 -12.40 -21.43 3.63
C PRO A 81 -11.01 -21.02 4.15
N LEU A 82 -10.51 -19.88 3.66
CA LEU A 82 -9.24 -19.35 4.11
C LEU A 82 -9.43 -18.67 5.47
N THR A 83 -8.81 -19.20 6.51
CA THR A 83 -8.78 -18.61 7.86
C THR A 83 -7.55 -17.72 8.05
N VAL A 84 -7.59 -16.81 9.03
CA VAL A 84 -6.45 -15.94 9.38
C VAL A 84 -5.18 -16.77 9.60
N LYS A 85 -5.29 -17.88 10.33
CA LYS A 85 -4.19 -18.82 10.58
C LYS A 85 -3.61 -19.40 9.29
N ARG A 86 -4.46 -19.88 8.38
CA ARG A 86 -4.01 -20.42 7.08
C ARG A 86 -3.35 -19.35 6.23
N TYR A 87 -3.90 -18.13 6.23
CA TYR A 87 -3.32 -17.00 5.53
C TYR A 87 -1.95 -16.61 6.10
N PHE A 88 -1.81 -16.42 7.41
CA PHE A 88 -0.53 -16.06 8.04
C PHE A 88 0.52 -17.16 7.91
N LYS A 89 0.14 -18.44 8.00
CA LYS A 89 1.09 -19.55 7.77
C LYS A 89 1.75 -19.47 6.38
N LYS A 90 1.05 -18.94 5.38
CA LYS A 90 1.57 -18.77 4.02
C LYS A 90 2.25 -17.40 3.83
N ASN A 91 1.62 -16.34 4.34
CA ASN A 91 1.93 -14.97 3.93
C ASN A 91 2.70 -14.16 4.96
N ALA A 92 2.79 -14.60 6.22
CA ALA A 92 3.47 -13.87 7.29
C ALA A 92 4.67 -14.63 7.87
N ASN A 93 5.55 -13.91 8.55
CA ASN A 93 6.54 -14.47 9.47
C ASN A 93 5.93 -14.57 10.87
N LEU A 94 5.58 -15.78 11.28
CA LEU A 94 4.89 -16.05 12.56
C LEU A 94 5.72 -15.70 13.80
N LYS A 95 7.04 -15.49 13.66
CA LYS A 95 7.90 -15.06 14.76
C LYS A 95 7.86 -13.55 14.99
N SER A 96 7.40 -12.77 14.01
CA SER A 96 7.30 -11.31 14.13
C SER A 96 6.11 -10.91 15.01
N ARG A 97 6.26 -9.87 15.84
CA ARG A 97 5.15 -9.30 16.61
C ARG A 97 4.00 -8.83 15.72
N LEU A 98 4.30 -8.39 14.50
CA LEU A 98 3.29 -7.91 13.55
C LEU A 98 2.31 -9.01 13.15
N SER A 99 2.74 -10.28 13.19
CA SER A 99 1.84 -11.42 12.94
C SER A 99 0.78 -11.62 14.03
N LYS A 100 0.93 -10.96 15.19
CA LYS A 100 -0.03 -10.99 16.30
C LYS A 100 -0.83 -9.70 16.45
N LYS A 101 -0.35 -8.60 15.85
CA LYS A 101 -0.92 -7.25 16.01
C LYS A 101 -2.42 -7.17 15.68
N ILE A 102 -2.89 -7.89 14.66
CA ILE A 102 -4.32 -7.93 14.31
C ILE A 102 -5.23 -8.46 15.43
N PHE A 103 -4.69 -9.26 16.36
CA PHE A 103 -5.41 -9.80 17.51
C PHE A 103 -5.36 -8.87 18.73
N GLU A 104 -4.42 -7.91 18.75
CA GLU A 104 -4.19 -6.97 19.85
C GLU A 104 -4.99 -5.67 19.68
N ASP A 105 -5.27 -5.29 18.44
CA ASP A 105 -5.90 -4.02 18.06
C ASP A 105 -7.43 -3.97 18.35
N LYS A 106 -8.11 -2.92 17.84
CA LYS A 106 -9.58 -2.68 17.85
C LYS A 106 -10.43 -3.89 17.42
N TRP A 107 -9.82 -4.93 16.86
CA TRP A 107 -10.44 -6.08 16.21
C TRP A 107 -10.33 -7.38 17.02
N LYS A 108 -10.44 -7.34 18.36
CA LYS A 108 -10.30 -8.50 19.26
C LYS A 108 -11.22 -9.70 18.96
N TRP A 109 -12.30 -9.49 18.21
CA TRP A 109 -13.19 -10.57 17.77
C TRP A 109 -12.57 -11.42 16.63
N ILE A 110 -11.53 -10.92 15.97
CA ILE A 110 -10.76 -11.68 14.98
C ILE A 110 -9.91 -12.70 15.74
N THR A 111 -10.04 -13.97 15.35
CA THR A 111 -9.30 -15.10 15.91
C THR A 111 -8.53 -15.80 14.79
N PRO A 112 -7.56 -16.68 15.12
CA PRO A 112 -6.87 -17.48 14.11
C PRO A 112 -7.81 -18.29 13.20
N GLU A 113 -8.97 -18.72 13.71
CA GLU A 113 -9.95 -19.51 12.97
C GLU A 113 -11.03 -18.65 12.27
N THR A 114 -11.00 -17.33 12.44
CA THR A 114 -11.86 -16.41 11.70
C THR A 114 -11.59 -16.54 10.20
N LYS A 115 -12.66 -16.72 9.42
CA LYS A 115 -12.59 -16.78 7.95
C LYS A 115 -12.32 -15.38 7.39
N LEU A 116 -11.37 -15.23 6.47
CA LEU A 116 -11.04 -13.92 5.87
C LEU A 116 -12.23 -13.27 5.16
N GLU A 117 -13.14 -14.07 4.59
CA GLU A 117 -14.36 -13.56 3.94
C GLU A 117 -15.27 -12.77 4.90
N LYS A 118 -15.24 -13.10 6.19
CA LYS A 118 -16.05 -12.44 7.23
C LYS A 118 -15.40 -11.19 7.80
N ILE A 119 -14.15 -10.90 7.43
CA ILE A 119 -13.41 -9.74 7.92
C ILE A 119 -13.79 -8.52 7.08
N PRO A 120 -14.23 -7.39 7.69
CA PRO A 120 -14.51 -6.13 6.99
C PRO A 120 -13.28 -5.54 6.28
N GLY A 121 -13.48 -4.50 5.46
CA GLY A 121 -12.42 -3.88 4.63
C GLY A 121 -11.16 -3.49 5.40
N THR A 122 -11.28 -2.56 6.34
CA THR A 122 -10.16 -2.04 7.16
C THR A 122 -9.35 -3.12 7.87
N PRO A 123 -9.93 -4.00 8.71
CA PRO A 123 -9.16 -5.06 9.37
C PRO A 123 -8.56 -6.05 8.38
N LYS A 124 -9.21 -6.30 7.25
CA LYS A 124 -8.68 -7.19 6.21
C LYS A 124 -7.46 -6.57 5.54
N LYS A 125 -7.48 -5.26 5.24
CA LYS A 125 -6.34 -4.55 4.67
C LYS A 125 -5.16 -4.48 5.65
N LEU A 126 -5.43 -4.18 6.92
CA LEU A 126 -4.41 -4.23 7.96
C LEU A 126 -3.80 -5.62 8.13
N LEU A 127 -4.61 -6.68 8.05
CA LEU A 127 -4.13 -8.05 8.09
C LEU A 127 -3.14 -8.35 6.95
N THR A 128 -3.40 -7.87 5.73
CA THR A 128 -2.46 -8.06 4.61
C THR A 128 -1.19 -7.22 4.78
N LEU A 129 -1.32 -5.97 5.26
CA LEU A 129 -0.19 -5.08 5.56
C LEU A 129 0.72 -5.66 6.66
N TYR A 130 0.15 -6.10 7.78
CA TYR A 130 0.91 -6.72 8.87
C TYR A 130 1.58 -8.03 8.44
N ALA A 131 0.93 -8.83 7.59
CA ALA A 131 1.55 -10.03 7.03
C ALA A 131 2.75 -9.67 6.15
N ALA A 132 2.66 -8.65 5.30
CA ALA A 132 3.79 -8.19 4.48
C ALA A 132 4.91 -7.62 5.35
N LEU A 133 4.60 -6.71 6.27
CA LEU A 133 5.57 -6.07 7.16
C LEU A 133 6.23 -7.05 8.13
N SER A 134 5.61 -8.20 8.41
CA SER A 134 6.25 -9.26 9.18
C SER A 134 7.45 -9.89 8.46
N LYS A 135 7.50 -9.81 7.13
CA LYS A 135 8.54 -10.41 6.27
C LYS A 135 9.55 -9.40 5.73
N THR A 136 9.12 -8.16 5.52
CA THR A 136 9.96 -7.07 5.00
C THR A 136 9.70 -5.79 5.78
N LYS A 137 10.68 -4.90 5.85
CA LYS A 137 10.50 -3.58 6.45
C LYS A 137 10.17 -2.49 5.42
N ASP A 138 10.43 -2.76 4.15
CA ASP A 138 10.33 -1.81 3.06
C ASP A 138 9.17 -2.23 2.12
N ILE A 139 8.12 -1.41 2.04
CA ILE A 139 6.87 -1.75 1.33
C ILE A 139 6.37 -0.65 0.39
N VAL A 140 5.65 -1.06 -0.64
CA VAL A 140 4.78 -0.19 -1.44
C VAL A 140 3.35 -0.67 -1.22
N PHE A 141 2.39 0.21 -1.07
CA PHE A 141 1.00 -0.19 -0.82
C PHE A 141 0.01 0.86 -1.30
N ASP A 142 -1.22 0.42 -1.55
CA ASP A 142 -2.41 1.25 -1.68
C ASP A 142 -3.28 1.09 -0.42
N LEU A 143 -4.28 1.95 -0.24
CA LEU A 143 -5.35 1.81 0.75
C LEU A 143 -6.74 1.84 0.10
N GLY A 144 -6.83 1.32 -1.13
CA GLY A 144 -8.08 1.32 -1.89
C GLY A 144 -9.21 0.57 -1.20
N ALA A 145 -10.45 1.02 -1.44
CA ALA A 145 -11.69 0.45 -0.91
C ALA A 145 -11.87 0.51 0.63
N LEU A 146 -11.18 1.46 1.28
CA LEU A 146 -11.46 1.85 2.67
C LEU A 146 -12.33 3.11 2.70
N ASP A 147 -13.12 3.25 3.76
CA ASP A 147 -13.75 4.52 4.13
C ASP A 147 -12.73 5.47 4.76
N ASP A 148 -13.09 6.74 4.96
CA ASP A 148 -12.18 7.76 5.49
C ASP A 148 -11.59 7.37 6.86
N GLU A 149 -12.43 6.87 7.79
CA GLU A 149 -11.97 6.41 9.11
C GLU A 149 -10.99 5.23 8.98
N GLY A 150 -11.31 4.25 8.14
CA GLY A 150 -10.46 3.10 7.89
C GLY A 150 -9.14 3.47 7.22
N TYR A 151 -9.18 4.43 6.32
CA TYR A 151 -8.03 4.98 5.62
C TYR A 151 -7.07 5.65 6.61
N GLU A 152 -7.55 6.63 7.37
CA GLU A 152 -6.78 7.37 8.37
C GLU A 152 -6.15 6.41 9.39
N TYR A 153 -6.97 5.50 9.93
CA TYR A 153 -6.51 4.51 10.90
C TYR A 153 -5.40 3.62 10.33
N SER A 154 -5.57 3.14 9.10
CA SER A 154 -4.59 2.28 8.45
C SER A 154 -3.30 3.02 8.16
N PHE A 155 -3.37 4.25 7.64
CA PHE A 155 -2.20 5.08 7.38
C PHE A 155 -1.39 5.32 8.66
N LYS A 156 -2.04 5.77 9.73
CA LYS A 156 -1.38 6.03 11.03
C LYS A 156 -0.74 4.76 11.60
N ALA A 157 -1.42 3.62 11.52
CA ALA A 157 -0.87 2.35 11.99
C ALA A 157 0.40 1.94 11.22
N ILE A 158 0.42 2.11 9.89
CA ILE A 158 1.61 1.80 9.09
C ILE A 158 2.73 2.81 9.32
N GLU A 159 2.41 4.09 9.42
CA GLU A 159 3.38 5.14 9.71
C GLU A 159 4.07 4.88 11.06
N GLU A 160 3.33 4.53 12.10
CA GLU A 160 3.87 4.19 13.41
C GLU A 160 4.82 2.98 13.33
N ILE A 161 4.42 1.91 12.62
CA ILE A 161 5.26 0.71 12.43
C ILE A 161 6.55 1.07 11.70
N VAL A 162 6.48 1.86 10.62
CA VAL A 162 7.63 2.28 9.82
C VAL A 162 8.62 3.08 10.67
N LYS A 163 8.12 4.03 11.46
CA LYS A 163 8.92 4.85 12.38
C LYS A 163 9.57 4.03 13.49
N GLN A 164 8.83 3.08 14.10
CA GLN A 164 9.32 2.28 15.23
C GLN A 164 10.26 1.14 14.81
N ASP A 165 9.96 0.43 13.72
CA ASP A 165 10.72 -0.78 13.32
C ASP A 165 11.89 -0.47 12.36
N GLY A 166 12.05 0.80 11.96
CA GLY A 166 13.10 1.26 11.05
C GLY A 166 12.90 0.73 9.62
N GLY A 167 11.68 0.83 9.11
CA GLY A 167 11.30 0.43 7.75
C GLY A 167 11.15 1.59 6.79
N SER A 168 10.52 1.39 5.64
CA SER A 168 10.18 2.48 4.73
C SER A 168 8.93 2.14 3.92
N ALA A 169 8.21 3.18 3.49
CA ALA A 169 6.94 2.98 2.82
C ALA A 169 6.70 3.99 1.70
N ILE A 170 6.09 3.51 0.61
CA ILE A 170 5.48 4.36 -0.41
C ILE A 170 3.99 4.00 -0.47
N LEU A 171 3.13 4.99 -0.20
CA LEU A 171 1.69 4.87 -0.36
C LEU A 171 1.30 5.44 -1.73
N LEU A 172 0.68 4.61 -2.57
CA LEU A 172 0.06 5.03 -3.82
C LEU A 172 -1.37 5.48 -3.49
N HIS A 173 -1.68 6.74 -3.77
CA HIS A 173 -2.90 7.40 -3.29
C HIS A 173 -3.67 8.11 -4.41
N CYS A 174 -4.99 8.21 -4.27
CA CYS A 174 -5.88 8.77 -5.29
C CYS A 174 -7.07 9.60 -4.76
N PHE A 175 -7.13 9.95 -3.47
CA PHE A 175 -8.21 10.80 -2.92
C PHE A 175 -7.72 12.22 -2.58
N ASP A 176 -8.60 13.20 -2.64
CA ASP A 176 -8.26 14.60 -2.35
C ASP A 176 -8.40 14.91 -0.84
N ASN A 177 -7.52 14.38 0.02
CA ASN A 177 -7.53 14.70 1.47
C ASN A 177 -6.24 14.35 2.25
N MET A 178 -5.12 14.01 1.61
CA MET A 178 -3.96 13.49 2.34
C MET A 178 -3.09 14.52 3.05
N GLU A 179 -3.24 15.81 2.74
CA GLU A 179 -2.48 16.88 3.38
C GLU A 179 -2.70 16.94 4.89
N GLU A 180 -3.85 16.43 5.37
CA GLU A 180 -4.16 16.36 6.80
C GLU A 180 -3.38 15.27 7.56
N TYR A 181 -2.87 14.27 6.83
CA TYR A 181 -2.32 13.05 7.43
C TYR A 181 -0.84 12.83 7.13
N ALA A 182 -0.32 13.34 6.00
CA ALA A 182 1.04 13.08 5.55
C ALA A 182 1.88 14.35 5.44
N SER A 183 3.09 14.29 5.98
CA SER A 183 4.07 15.40 5.92
C SER A 183 4.89 15.44 4.62
N ARG A 184 4.92 14.33 3.87
CA ARG A 184 5.65 14.23 2.60
C ARG A 184 4.75 13.62 1.52
N ILE A 185 4.15 14.52 0.75
CA ILE A 185 3.32 14.19 -0.40
C ILE A 185 4.07 14.62 -1.66
N ILE A 186 4.13 13.72 -2.63
CA ILE A 186 4.65 13.97 -3.97
C ILE A 186 3.49 13.75 -4.93
N THR A 187 3.14 14.81 -5.66
CA THR A 187 2.04 14.79 -6.61
C THR A 187 2.59 14.53 -8.00
N LEU A 188 1.94 13.63 -8.74
CA LEU A 188 2.17 13.42 -10.16
C LEU A 188 1.79 14.70 -10.93
N GLU A 189 2.56 15.07 -11.94
CA GLU A 189 2.31 16.23 -12.78
C GLU A 189 1.86 15.78 -14.18
N TRP A 190 0.65 16.18 -14.60
CA TRP A 190 0.16 15.94 -15.96
C TRP A 190 0.79 16.91 -16.94
N TYR A 191 1.26 16.44 -18.10
CA TYR A 191 1.82 17.35 -19.11
C TYR A 191 0.78 18.31 -19.70
N ASP A 192 -0.46 17.84 -19.85
CA ASP A 192 -1.58 18.67 -20.31
C ASP A 192 -2.19 19.52 -19.18
N GLY A 193 -1.59 19.49 -17.98
CA GLY A 193 -2.06 20.22 -16.80
C GLY A 193 -3.32 19.64 -16.14
N HIS A 194 -3.96 18.64 -16.76
CA HIS A 194 -5.09 17.91 -16.22
C HIS A 194 -5.02 16.42 -16.60
N PRO A 195 -5.67 15.52 -15.85
CA PRO A 195 -5.80 14.13 -16.26
C PRO A 195 -6.57 14.05 -17.60
N PRO A 196 -6.34 13.03 -18.44
CA PRO A 196 -7.02 12.86 -19.75
C PRO A 196 -8.56 12.96 -19.68
N GLU A 197 -9.26 13.30 -20.77
CA GLU A 197 -10.74 13.38 -20.73
C GLU A 197 -11.42 12.02 -20.52
N GLY A 198 -12.55 12.00 -19.76
CA GLY A 198 -13.36 10.80 -19.47
C GLY A 198 -13.10 10.11 -18.12
N ASN A 199 -12.60 10.89 -17.13
CA ASN A 199 -11.86 10.43 -15.95
C ASN A 199 -12.57 10.52 -14.59
N GLU A 200 -13.84 10.90 -14.51
CA GLU A 200 -14.58 10.80 -13.25
C GLU A 200 -15.20 9.40 -13.08
N PHE A 201 -14.78 8.69 -12.03
CA PHE A 201 -15.60 7.58 -11.52
C PHE A 201 -16.80 8.19 -10.82
N HIS A 202 -17.93 8.30 -11.52
CA HIS A 202 -19.21 8.54 -10.85
C HIS A 202 -19.57 7.28 -10.06
N PHE A 203 -19.28 7.29 -8.76
CA PHE A 203 -19.86 6.33 -7.83
C PHE A 203 -21.35 6.67 -7.70
N ASN A 204 -22.21 5.90 -8.38
CA ASN A 204 -23.64 5.93 -8.09
C ASN A 204 -23.84 5.27 -6.72
N PHE A 205 -24.03 6.09 -5.68
CA PHE A 205 -24.46 5.64 -4.35
C PHE A 205 -25.95 5.28 -4.35
#